data_AF-A0A672QVF8-F1
#
_entry.id   AF-A0A672QVF8-F1
#
_cell.length_a   1.000
_cell.length_b   1.000
_cell.length_c   1.000
_cell.angle_alpha   90.00
_cell.angle_beta   90.00
_cell.angle_gamma   90.00
#
_symmetry.space_group_name_H-M   'P 1'
#
loop_
_entity.id
_entity.type
_entity.pdbx_description
1 polymer ?
#
loop_
_entity_poly.entity_id
_entity_poly.type
_entity_poly.pdbx_seq_one_letter_code
_entity_poly.pdbx_strand_id
1 'polypeptide(L)' 'KMAEVVELHKLKLAELKQECTARGLEAKGNKADLIARLQAYLDEHGINEMHCV' A
#
# COMPACT_ATOMS: atom_id res chain seq x y z
N LYS A 1 -6.47 2.91 -10.73
CA LYS A 1 -5.48 2.08 -11.50
C LYS A 1 -5.37 0.73 -10.81
N MET A 2 -5.73 -0.39 -11.47
CA MET A 2 -5.73 -1.72 -10.81
C MET A 2 -4.35 -2.41 -10.81
N ALA A 3 -3.41 -1.92 -11.62
CA ALA A 3 -2.08 -2.51 -11.75
C ALA A 3 -1.26 -2.46 -10.45
N GLU A 4 -1.34 -1.35 -9.71
CA GLU A 4 -0.52 -1.14 -8.51
C GLU A 4 -0.89 -2.11 -7.38
N VAL A 5 -2.18 -2.45 -7.26
CA VAL A 5 -2.68 -3.45 -6.31
C VAL A 5 -2.16 -4.86 -6.64
N VAL A 6 -2.10 -5.21 -7.92
CA VAL A 6 -1.60 -6.54 -8.36
C VAL A 6 -0.11 -6.68 -8.09
N GLU A 7 0.66 -5.60 -8.15
CA GLU A 7 2.09 -5.60 -7.82
C GLU A 7 2.35 -5.93 -6.35
N LEU A 8 1.53 -5.45 -5.42
CA LEU A 8 1.65 -5.78 -3.99
C LEU A 8 1.65 -7.29 -3.73
N HIS A 9 0.82 -8.05 -4.46
CA HIS A 9 0.75 -9.50 -4.30
C HIS A 9 2.03 -10.20 -4.79
N LYS A 10 2.71 -9.62 -5.80
CA LYS A 10 3.97 -10.14 -6.37
C LYS A 10 5.21 -9.79 -5.54
N LEU A 11 5.13 -8.75 -4.70
CA LEU A 11 6.23 -8.34 -3.83
C LEU A 11 6.50 -9.35 -2.69
N LYS A 12 7.76 -9.40 -2.23
CA LYS A 12 8.16 -10.18 -1.05
C LYS A 12 7.71 -9.46 0.23
N LEU A 13 7.65 -10.19 1.35
CA LEU A 13 7.28 -9.61 2.65
C LEU A 13 8.15 -8.40 3.02
N ALA A 14 9.46 -8.46 2.74
CA ALA A 14 10.39 -7.36 3.01
C ALA A 14 10.05 -6.11 2.17
N GLU A 15 9.78 -6.30 0.87
CA GLU A 15 9.40 -5.23 -0.06
C GLU A 15 8.09 -4.57 0.36
N LEU A 16 7.08 -5.37 0.76
CA LEU A 16 5.80 -4.86 1.25
C LEU A 16 5.95 -4.01 2.52
N LYS A 17 6.86 -4.39 3.42
CA LYS A 17 7.16 -3.59 4.62
C LYS A 17 7.84 -2.27 4.24
N GLN A 18 8.74 -2.29 3.27
CA GLN A 18 9.37 -1.08 2.75
C GLN A 18 8.35 -0.16 2.10
N GLU A 19 7.47 -0.67 1.22
CA GLU A 19 6.40 0.11 0.60
C GLU A 19 5.44 0.70 1.62
N CYS A 20 5.02 -0.09 2.63
CA CYS A 20 4.24 0.45 3.76
C CYS A 20 4.99 1.61 4.41
N THR A 21 6.24 1.40 4.82
CA THR A 21 7.03 2.41 5.53
C THR A 21 7.29 3.66 4.69
N ALA A 22 7.58 3.49 3.40
CA ALA A 22 7.83 4.58 2.44
C ALA A 22 6.58 5.44 2.23
N ARG A 23 5.40 4.83 2.29
CA ARG A 23 4.10 5.52 2.22
C ARG A 23 3.61 6.02 3.58
N GLY A 24 4.38 5.84 4.66
CA GLY A 24 4.01 6.22 6.03
C GLY A 24 3.00 5.28 6.69
N LEU A 25 2.77 4.10 6.13
CA LEU A 25 1.89 3.06 6.65
C LEU A 25 2.63 2.14 7.61
N GLU A 26 1.88 1.59 8.56
CA GLU A 26 2.45 0.69 9.56
C GLU A 26 2.82 -0.67 8.95
N ALA A 27 4.12 -0.98 8.93
CA ALA A 27 4.67 -2.22 8.40
C ALA A 27 4.67 -3.39 9.41
N LYS A 28 3.58 -3.55 10.17
CA LYS A 28 3.42 -4.61 11.19
C LYS A 28 2.47 -5.71 10.70
N GLY A 29 2.71 -6.94 11.16
CA GLY A 29 1.89 -8.11 10.82
C GLY A 29 2.44 -8.99 9.70
N ASN A 30 1.58 -9.85 9.17
CA ASN A 30 1.89 -10.83 8.13
C ASN A 30 1.78 -10.20 6.73
N LYS A 31 2.25 -10.93 5.70
CA LYS A 31 2.21 -10.48 4.30
C LYS A 31 0.82 -9.99 3.88
N ALA A 32 -0.23 -10.70 4.29
CA ALA A 32 -1.61 -10.36 3.97
C ALA A 32 -2.07 -9.03 4.60
N ASP A 33 -1.65 -8.73 5.83
CA ASP A 33 -2.03 -7.49 6.53
C ASP A 33 -1.41 -6.27 5.83
N LEU A 34 -0.12 -6.38 5.47
CA LEU A 34 0.58 -5.34 4.71
C LEU A 34 -0.06 -5.09 3.35
N ILE A 35 -0.41 -6.18 2.63
CA ILE A 35 -1.10 -6.07 1.34
C ILE A 35 -2.45 -5.40 1.52
N ALA A 36 -3.27 -5.84 2.47
CA ALA A 36 -4.59 -5.26 2.70
C ALA A 36 -4.51 -3.78 3.06
N ARG A 37 -3.52 -3.39 3.88
CA ARG A 37 -3.28 -2.00 4.29
C ARG A 37 -2.82 -1.12 3.12
N LEU A 38 -1.92 -1.63 2.29
CA LEU A 38 -1.48 -0.96 1.05
C LEU A 38 -2.62 -0.90 0.02
N GLN A 39 -3.43 -1.95 -0.11
CA GLN A 39 -4.60 -1.96 -0.97
C GLN A 39 -5.62 -0.92 -0.54
N ALA A 40 -5.96 -0.88 0.75
CA ALA A 40 -6.87 0.13 1.30
C ALA A 40 -6.34 1.54 1.09
N TYR A 41 -5.04 1.76 1.32
CA TYR A 41 -4.41 3.05 1.04
C TYR A 41 -4.49 3.43 -0.45
N LEU A 42 -4.23 2.50 -1.37
CA LEU A 42 -4.31 2.74 -2.81
C LEU A 42 -5.75 2.95 -3.31
N ASP A 43 -6.73 2.32 -2.67
CA ASP A 43 -8.15 2.49 -2.97
C ASP A 43 -8.65 3.86 -2.48
N GLU A 44 -8.30 4.23 -1.24
CA GLU A 44 -8.71 5.47 -0.58
C GLU A 44 -7.96 6.70 -1.11
N HIS A 45 -6.63 6.62 -1.28
CA HIS A 45 -5.81 7.69 -1.89
C HIS A 45 -5.77 7.65 -3.42
N GLY A 46 -6.35 6.61 -4.05
CA GLY A 46 -6.51 6.53 -5.50
C GLY A 46 -7.53 7.51 -6.07
N ILE A 47 -8.32 8.17 -5.21
CA ILE A 47 -9.31 9.19 -5.55
C ILE A 47 -9.09 10.44 -4.69
N ASN A 48 -7.88 11.00 -4.61
CA ASN A 48 -7.76 12.37 -4.09
C ASN A 48 -6.50 13.10 -4.55
N GLU A 49 -6.50 13.57 -5.79
CA GLU A 49 -5.87 14.86 -6.07
C GLU A 49 -6.76 15.96 -5.46
N MET A 50 -6.66 16.16 -4.14
CA MET A 50 -7.10 17.39 -3.49
C MET A 50 -6.36 17.58 -2.16
N HIS A 51 -5.09 17.92 -2.24
CA HIS A 51 -4.46 18.76 -1.22
C HIS A 51 -3.87 19.98 -1.93
N CYS A 52 -4.73 20.95 -2.21
CA CYS A 52 -4.35 22.35 -2.11
C CYS A 52 -5.09 22.91 -0.89
N VAL A 53 -4.34 23.04 0.20
CA VAL A 53 -4.46 24.19 1.11
C VAL A 53 -4.17 25.48 0.35
#